data_AF-A0A8C6MW55-F1
#
_entry.id   AF-A0A8C6MW55-F1
#
_cell.length_a   1.000
_cell.length_b   1.000
_cell.length_c   1.000
_cell.angle_alpha   90.00
_cell.angle_beta   90.00
_cell.angle_gamma   90.00
#
_symmetry.space_group_name_H-M   'P 1'
#
loop_
_entity.id
_entity.type
_entity.pdbx_description
1 polymer ?
#
loop_
_entity_poly.entity_id
_entity_poly.type
_entity_poly.pdbx_seq_one_letter_code
_entity_poly.pdbx_strand_id
1 'polypeptide(L)'
;MALLTPQGVKEVFQFQKPQGRQHLRRLLNWEEFDELRDARQSILLDTLYDSVIFAVGKGFPWVEVVQVVKFTEELLKETKGCSITEAVTILGKKLRDYQKQFNVTHLLALCDYSHNTFIRHYRLYQYVLSQDQEVNLTVAHEQICAPPQPLPLTDGTDRDVWRHEQQVAELSTAEVEKHANVLMLKETLRMEQAQMLQKAFGVEEAPGQLQPHPTLRKEALERLVSEAIHIQIACLQELLQYEIQAAFDILDLRLQKKTLSLSAPPPPLPCITTGPAALEDSPKASKANKGKKAKAKK
;
A
#
# COMPACT_ATOMS: atom_id res chain seq x y z
N MET A 1 41.52 14.50 14.77
CA MET A 1 41.80 13.83 16.06
C MET A 1 40.50 13.62 16.77
N ALA A 2 40.16 12.39 17.20
CA ALA A 2 38.94 12.10 17.96
C ALA A 2 38.87 12.98 19.22
N LEU A 3 37.77 13.70 19.41
CA LEU A 3 37.56 14.63 20.52
C LEU A 3 36.57 14.02 21.51
N LEU A 4 36.97 12.91 22.14
CA LEU A 4 36.23 12.37 23.28
C LEU A 4 36.36 13.36 24.44
N THR A 5 35.31 14.14 24.69
CA THR A 5 35.21 15.06 25.82
C THR A 5 34.29 14.49 26.90
N PRO A 6 34.50 14.80 28.19
CA PRO A 6 33.62 14.34 29.27
C PRO A 6 32.15 14.73 29.05
N GLN A 7 31.92 15.92 28.49
CA GLN A 7 30.59 16.40 28.15
C GLN A 7 29.96 15.62 26.99
N GLY A 8 30.72 15.35 25.92
CA GLY A 8 30.22 14.54 24.80
C GLY A 8 29.84 13.12 25.23
N VAL A 9 30.66 12.48 26.07
CA VAL A 9 30.34 11.12 26.56
C VAL A 9 29.13 11.12 27.52
N LYS A 10 28.93 12.20 28.28
CA LYS A 10 27.72 12.38 29.07
C LYS A 10 26.47 12.48 28.19
N GLU A 11 26.56 13.18 27.06
CA GLU A 11 25.47 13.28 26.09
C GLU A 11 25.16 11.91 25.46
N VAL A 12 26.18 11.10 25.14
CA VAL A 12 25.99 9.71 24.67
C VAL A 12 25.10 8.89 25.61
N PHE A 13 25.30 9.02 26.92
CA PHE A 13 24.51 8.32 27.93
C PHE A 13 23.08 8.86 28.08
N GLN A 14 22.86 10.15 27.82
CA GLN A 14 21.54 10.78 27.94
C GLN A 14 20.60 10.43 26.78
N PHE A 15 21.14 10.12 25.61
CA PHE A 15 20.36 9.73 24.44
C PHE A 15 19.89 8.28 24.51
N GLN A 16 18.81 7.97 23.78
CA GLN A 16 18.42 6.58 23.55
C GLN A 16 19.50 5.86 22.73
N LYS A 17 19.68 4.54 22.94
CA LYS A 17 20.75 3.73 22.33
C LYS A 17 21.09 4.07 20.86
N PRO A 18 20.13 4.13 19.90
CA PRO A 18 20.47 4.43 18.50
C PRO A 18 21.07 5.85 18.32
N GLN A 19 20.51 6.85 19.00
CA GLN A 19 21.00 8.23 18.96
C GLN A 19 22.34 8.38 19.70
N GLY A 20 22.50 7.70 20.84
CA GLY A 20 23.73 7.66 21.61
C GLY A 20 24.89 7.04 20.83
N ARG A 21 24.66 5.91 20.14
CA ARG A 21 25.63 5.30 19.23
C ARG A 21 26.05 6.25 18.12
N GLN A 22 25.09 6.88 17.45
CA GLN A 22 25.38 7.83 16.38
C GLN A 22 26.16 9.04 16.88
N HIS A 23 25.87 9.53 18.09
CA HIS A 23 26.62 10.60 18.72
C HIS A 23 28.05 10.17 19.08
N LEU A 24 28.23 8.97 19.65
CA LEU A 24 29.54 8.40 19.96
C LEU A 24 30.42 8.25 18.71
N ARG A 25 29.84 7.77 17.60
CA ARG A 25 30.52 7.71 16.29
C ARG A 25 31.08 9.06 15.87
N ARG A 26 30.29 10.14 16.00
CA ARG A 26 30.74 11.50 15.67
C ARG A 26 31.88 11.96 16.57
N LEU A 27 31.85 11.67 17.87
CA LEU A 27 32.93 12.00 18.81
C LEU A 27 34.24 11.28 18.47
N LEU A 28 34.15 10.05 17.99
CA LEU A 28 35.28 9.25 17.53
C LEU A 28 35.81 9.67 16.14
N ASN A 29 35.12 10.58 15.45
CA ASN A 29 35.36 10.95 14.04
C ASN A 29 35.37 9.75 13.09
N TRP A 30 34.49 8.77 13.32
CA TRP A 30 34.31 7.68 12.37
C TRP A 30 33.43 8.14 11.22
N GLU A 31 33.70 7.66 10.00
CA GLU A 31 32.88 7.96 8.82
C GLU A 31 31.45 7.43 8.98
N GLU A 32 30.53 7.96 8.18
CA GLU A 32 29.18 7.39 8.13
C GLU A 32 29.24 6.05 7.41
N PHE A 33 28.80 5.00 8.10
CA PHE A 33 28.71 3.66 7.54
C PHE A 33 27.28 3.15 7.66
N ASP A 34 26.88 2.33 6.70
CA ASP A 34 25.61 1.61 6.73
C ASP A 34 25.77 0.45 7.71
N GLU A 35 25.07 0.49 8.85
CA GLU A 35 25.15 -0.54 9.89
C GLU A 35 24.81 -1.96 9.39
N LEU A 36 24.04 -2.09 8.30
CA LEU A 36 23.70 -3.36 7.69
C LEU A 36 24.81 -3.89 6.78
N ARG A 37 25.50 -3.00 6.07
CA ARG A 37 26.60 -3.36 5.15
C ARG A 37 27.93 -3.49 5.85
N ASP A 38 28.19 -2.66 6.86
CA ASP A 38 29.41 -2.67 7.66
C ASP A 38 29.10 -3.13 9.09
N ALA A 39 28.75 -4.42 9.19
CA ALA A 39 28.47 -5.08 10.46
C ALA A 39 29.67 -5.00 11.42
N ARG A 40 30.90 -4.99 10.89
CA ARG A 40 32.13 -4.88 11.69
C ARG A 40 32.19 -3.55 12.42
N GLN A 41 32.06 -2.42 11.71
CA GLN A 41 32.05 -1.11 12.37
C GLN A 41 30.86 -0.96 13.32
N SER A 42 29.71 -1.55 12.98
CA SER A 42 28.53 -1.56 13.85
C SER A 42 28.79 -2.26 15.20
N ILE A 43 29.38 -3.46 15.17
CA ILE A 43 29.71 -4.25 16.37
C ILE A 43 30.79 -3.55 17.23
N LEU A 44 31.80 -2.96 16.59
CA LEU A 44 32.84 -2.21 17.30
C LEU A 44 32.26 -0.98 18.00
N LEU A 45 31.37 -0.26 17.32
CA LEU A 45 30.68 0.89 17.90
C LEU A 45 29.78 0.49 19.07
N ASP A 46 29.10 -0.66 18.98
CA ASP A 46 28.31 -1.23 20.08
C ASP A 46 29.20 -1.57 21.28
N THR A 47 30.36 -2.16 21.04
CA THR A 47 31.32 -2.51 22.11
C THR A 47 31.81 -1.26 22.85
N LEU A 48 32.09 -0.17 22.13
CA LEU A 48 32.49 1.11 22.72
C LEU A 48 31.32 1.81 23.42
N TYR A 49 30.10 1.71 22.90
CA TYR A 49 28.91 2.22 23.57
C TYR A 49 28.66 1.48 24.89
N ASP A 50 28.73 0.15 24.88
CA ASP A 50 28.53 -0.67 26.06
C ASP A 50 29.61 -0.41 27.13
N SER A 51 30.84 -0.06 26.74
CA SER A 51 31.87 0.35 27.70
C SER A 51 31.56 1.69 28.38
N VAL A 52 30.90 2.63 27.69
CA VAL A 52 30.35 3.86 28.30
C VAL A 52 29.26 3.50 29.31
N ILE A 53 28.28 2.69 28.91
CA ILE A 53 27.16 2.30 29.78
C ILE A 53 27.66 1.57 31.02
N PHE A 54 28.63 0.67 30.85
CA PHE A 54 29.29 0.00 31.96
C PHE A 54 29.95 0.98 32.93
N ALA A 55 30.80 1.88 32.42
CA ALA A 55 31.56 2.80 33.27
C ALA A 55 30.63 3.75 34.04
N VAL A 56 29.59 4.27 33.38
CA VAL A 56 28.58 5.11 34.04
C VAL A 56 27.78 4.29 35.07
N GLY A 57 27.36 3.07 34.73
CA GLY A 57 26.62 2.19 35.64
C GLY A 57 27.43 1.74 36.87
N LYS A 58 28.76 1.70 36.77
CA LYS A 58 29.67 1.45 37.89
C LYS A 58 30.07 2.71 38.67
N GLY A 59 29.62 3.90 38.24
CA GLY A 59 29.85 5.16 38.95
C GLY A 59 31.19 5.83 38.64
N PHE A 60 31.80 5.57 37.49
CA PHE A 60 33.05 6.21 37.10
C PHE A 60 32.82 7.73 36.87
N PRO A 61 33.74 8.60 37.30
CA PRO A 61 33.72 10.02 36.92
C PRO A 61 33.79 10.19 35.40
N TRP A 62 33.15 11.21 34.84
CA TRP A 62 33.10 11.42 33.38
C TRP A 62 34.47 11.51 32.70
N VAL A 63 35.48 12.00 33.40
CA VAL A 63 36.87 12.03 32.91
C VAL A 63 37.44 10.61 32.77
N GLU A 64 37.14 9.72 33.72
CA GLU A 64 37.53 8.31 33.67
C GLU A 64 36.73 7.54 32.63
N VAL A 65 35.44 7.83 32.44
CA VAL A 65 34.60 7.20 31.39
C VAL A 65 35.23 7.43 30.01
N VAL A 66 35.73 8.63 29.72
CA VAL A 66 36.47 8.92 28.49
C VAL A 66 37.70 8.01 28.34
N GLN A 67 38.42 7.76 29.43
CA GLN A 67 39.57 6.85 29.41
C GLN A 67 39.16 5.39 29.24
N VAL A 68 38.00 4.97 29.76
CA VAL A 68 37.47 3.61 29.52
C VAL A 68 37.23 3.38 28.03
N VAL A 69 36.61 4.33 27.34
CA VAL A 69 36.36 4.22 25.88
C VAL A 69 37.67 4.11 25.11
N LYS A 70 38.66 4.96 25.42
CA LYS A 70 39.98 4.91 24.79
C LYS A 70 40.71 3.59 25.07
N PHE A 71 40.67 3.15 26.32
CA PHE A 71 41.22 1.86 26.73
C PHE A 71 40.60 0.71 25.94
N THR A 72 39.27 0.67 25.82
CA THR A 72 38.56 -0.38 25.06
C THR A 72 38.92 -0.32 23.58
N GLU A 73 38.97 0.88 22.99
CA GLU A 73 39.33 1.06 21.58
C GLU A 73 40.76 0.57 21.30
N GLU A 74 41.73 0.96 22.14
CA GLU A 74 43.12 0.53 22.02
C GLU A 74 43.27 -0.99 22.22
N LEU A 75 42.58 -1.56 23.20
CA LEU A 75 42.61 -3.00 23.47
C LEU A 75 42.12 -3.79 22.24
N LEU A 76 41.00 -3.38 21.65
CA LEU A 76 40.44 -4.03 20.46
C LEU A 76 41.39 -3.94 19.25
N LYS A 77 42.07 -2.79 19.08
CA LYS A 77 43.04 -2.59 17.99
C LYS A 77 44.30 -3.43 18.17
N GLU A 78 44.86 -3.46 19.37
CA GLU A 78 46.14 -4.15 19.65
C GLU A 78 46.01 -5.67 19.71
N THR A 79 44.82 -6.18 20.00
CA THR A 79 44.57 -7.63 20.08
C THR A 79 44.14 -8.24 18.74
N LYS A 80 43.96 -7.45 17.68
CA LYS A 80 43.57 -7.94 16.36
C LYS A 80 44.61 -8.93 15.82
N GLY A 81 44.19 -10.17 15.55
CA GLY A 81 45.04 -11.23 15.02
C GLY A 81 45.92 -11.93 16.06
N CYS A 82 45.82 -11.59 17.34
CA CYS A 82 46.61 -12.20 18.40
C CYS A 82 45.95 -13.49 18.93
N SER A 83 46.75 -14.35 19.56
CA SER A 83 46.24 -15.48 20.35
C SER A 83 45.56 -15.00 21.64
N ILE A 84 44.73 -15.86 22.26
CA ILE A 84 44.05 -15.53 23.53
C ILE A 84 45.06 -15.24 24.66
N THR A 85 46.18 -15.98 24.70
CA THR A 85 47.23 -15.78 25.70
C THR A 85 47.87 -14.41 25.55
N GLU A 86 48.16 -13.99 24.32
CA GLU A 86 48.67 -12.65 24.03
C GLU A 86 47.64 -11.56 24.35
N ALA A 87 46.35 -11.79 24.09
CA ALA A 87 45.32 -10.83 24.45
C ALA A 87 45.23 -10.60 25.96
N VAL A 88 45.40 -11.64 26.78
CA VAL A 88 45.46 -11.52 28.24
C VAL A 88 46.71 -10.75 28.68
N THR A 89 47.86 -10.95 28.03
CA THR A 89 49.08 -10.19 28.37
C THR A 89 48.97 -8.73 27.96
N ILE A 90 48.37 -8.44 26.79
CA ILE A 90 48.06 -7.07 26.32
C ILE A 90 47.10 -6.38 27.30
N LEU A 91 46.01 -7.05 27.71
CA LEU A 91 45.08 -6.52 28.70
C LEU A 91 45.80 -6.16 30.01
N GLY A 92 46.63 -7.07 30.52
CA GLY A 92 47.41 -6.83 31.75
C GLY A 92 48.40 -5.66 31.60
N LYS A 93 49.03 -5.51 30.43
CA LYS A 93 49.91 -4.37 30.14
C LYS A 93 49.14 -3.05 30.10
N LYS A 94 48.02 -3.00 29.38
CA LYS A 94 47.15 -1.83 29.30
C LYS A 94 46.62 -1.39 30.65
N LEU A 95 46.20 -2.33 31.51
CA LEU A 95 45.75 -2.02 32.86
C LEU A 95 46.87 -1.38 33.70
N ARG A 96 48.14 -1.78 33.52
CA ARG A 96 49.28 -1.12 34.17
C ARG A 96 49.53 0.28 33.61
N ASP A 97 49.45 0.44 32.28
CA ASP A 97 49.65 1.74 31.63
C ASP A 97 48.60 2.78 32.08
N TYR A 98 47.36 2.34 32.28
CA TYR A 98 46.25 3.17 32.74
C TYR A 98 46.11 3.26 34.26
N GLN A 99 46.98 2.62 35.05
CA GLN A 99 46.87 2.57 36.51
C GLN A 99 46.85 3.97 37.17
N LYS A 100 47.52 4.96 36.56
CA LYS A 100 47.54 6.35 37.08
C LYS A 100 46.26 7.14 36.78
N GLN A 101 45.41 6.63 35.88
CA GLN A 101 44.21 7.31 35.40
C GLN A 101 42.93 6.84 36.09
N PHE A 102 42.99 5.71 36.81
CA PHE A 102 41.86 5.09 37.47
C PHE A 102 42.15 4.84 38.95
N ASN A 103 41.12 4.91 39.78
CA ASN A 103 41.18 4.38 41.14
C ASN A 103 41.31 2.85 41.14
N VAL A 104 41.87 2.28 42.20
CA VAL A 104 42.09 0.82 42.31
C VAL A 104 40.78 0.04 42.09
N THR A 105 39.68 0.49 42.69
CA THR A 105 38.35 -0.14 42.54
C THR A 105 37.85 -0.09 41.10
N HIS A 106 38.04 1.04 40.41
CA HIS A 106 37.63 1.23 39.02
C HIS A 106 38.49 0.39 38.07
N LEU A 107 39.79 0.30 38.34
CA LEU A 107 40.70 -0.53 37.56
C LEU A 107 40.36 -2.02 37.68
N LEU A 108 40.02 -2.49 38.88
CA LEU A 108 39.53 -3.86 39.10
C LEU A 108 38.21 -4.10 38.36
N ALA A 109 37.24 -3.17 38.47
CA ALA A 109 35.98 -3.28 37.75
C ALA A 109 36.18 -3.32 36.22
N LEU A 110 37.11 -2.53 35.68
CA LEU A 110 37.44 -2.52 34.26
C LEU A 110 38.13 -3.83 33.83
N CYS A 111 38.98 -4.40 34.68
CA CYS A 111 39.59 -5.71 34.47
C CYS A 111 38.51 -6.80 34.39
N ASP A 112 37.62 -6.85 35.38
CA ASP A 112 36.52 -7.82 35.43
C ASP A 112 35.58 -7.67 34.24
N TYR A 113 35.24 -6.43 33.86
CA TYR A 113 34.44 -6.15 32.68
C TYR A 113 35.12 -6.68 31.42
N SER A 114 36.37 -6.30 31.18
CA SER A 114 37.12 -6.72 30.00
C SER A 114 37.28 -8.24 29.95
N HIS A 115 37.45 -8.89 31.10
CA HIS A 115 37.53 -10.34 31.16
C HIS A 115 36.19 -11.00 30.78
N ASN A 116 35.08 -10.53 31.35
CA ASN A 116 33.76 -11.12 31.17
C ASN A 116 33.12 -10.81 29.81
N THR A 117 33.40 -9.65 29.23
CA THR A 117 32.82 -9.24 27.94
C THR A 117 33.74 -9.62 26.78
N PHE A 118 35.00 -9.22 26.83
CA PHE A 118 35.94 -9.37 25.72
C PHE A 118 36.69 -10.71 25.76
N ILE A 119 37.42 -11.03 26.84
CA ILE A 119 38.28 -12.23 26.90
C ILE A 119 37.46 -13.52 26.85
N ARG A 120 36.34 -13.60 27.58
CA ARG A 120 35.46 -14.77 27.57
C ARG A 120 34.92 -15.09 26.18
N HIS A 121 34.70 -14.07 25.36
CA HIS A 121 34.17 -14.18 24.00
C HIS A 121 35.24 -13.90 22.94
N TYR A 122 36.52 -14.06 23.27
CA TYR A 122 37.64 -13.59 22.44
C TYR A 122 37.61 -14.15 21.01
N ARG A 123 37.20 -15.41 20.82
CA ARG A 123 37.09 -16.01 19.49
C ARG A 123 36.07 -15.29 18.59
N LEU A 124 34.96 -14.82 19.15
CA LEU A 124 33.95 -14.06 18.41
C LEU A 124 34.49 -12.68 18.03
N TYR A 125 35.15 -12.00 18.96
CA TYR A 125 35.81 -10.74 18.67
C TYR A 125 36.90 -10.89 17.61
N GLN A 126 37.73 -11.95 17.67
CA GLN A 126 38.76 -12.20 16.67
C GLN A 126 38.17 -12.48 15.28
N TYR A 127 37.04 -13.18 15.20
CA TYR A 127 36.33 -13.38 13.96
C TYR A 127 35.92 -12.04 13.32
N VAL A 128 35.28 -11.16 14.10
CA VAL A 128 34.86 -9.82 13.64
C VAL A 128 36.04 -8.88 13.35
N LEU A 129 37.11 -8.96 14.14
CA LEU A 129 38.27 -8.09 14.02
C LEU A 129 39.19 -8.48 12.86
N SER A 130 39.29 -9.77 12.52
CA SER A 130 40.33 -10.28 11.61
C SER A 130 39.82 -10.66 10.22
N GLN A 131 38.54 -10.96 10.06
CA GLN A 131 37.98 -11.30 8.75
C GLN A 131 37.26 -10.09 8.12
N ASP A 132 37.48 -9.87 6.83
CA ASP A 132 36.62 -8.99 6.05
C ASP A 132 35.36 -9.77 5.67
N GLN A 133 34.20 -9.27 6.11
CA GLN A 133 32.94 -9.96 5.92
C GLN A 133 32.40 -9.62 4.51
N GLU A 134 32.38 -10.61 3.60
CA GLU A 134 31.68 -10.48 2.32
C GLU A 134 30.17 -10.51 2.56
N VAL A 135 29.59 -9.32 2.75
CA VAL A 135 28.16 -9.16 2.97
C VAL A 135 27.44 -9.23 1.61
N ASN A 136 26.97 -10.44 1.25
CA ASN A 136 26.13 -10.67 0.08
C ASN A 136 24.68 -10.22 0.36
N LEU A 137 24.44 -8.90 0.40
CA LEU A 137 23.09 -8.33 0.54
C LEU A 137 22.45 -8.13 -0.84
N THR A 138 21.42 -8.92 -1.13
CA THR A 138 20.51 -8.65 -2.25
C THR A 138 19.52 -7.57 -1.81
N VAL A 139 19.81 -6.30 -2.10
CA VAL A 139 18.90 -5.19 -1.81
C VAL A 139 17.96 -4.98 -3.01
N ALA A 140 16.74 -5.52 -2.94
CA ALA A 140 15.68 -5.22 -3.89
C ALA A 140 14.93 -3.95 -3.47
N HIS A 141 14.85 -2.96 -4.36
CA HIS A 141 14.05 -1.75 -4.14
C HIS A 141 12.67 -1.95 -4.75
N GLU A 142 11.73 -2.43 -3.93
CA GLU A 142 10.32 -2.58 -4.32
C GLU A 142 9.59 -1.25 -4.13
N GLN A 143 8.96 -0.74 -5.20
CA GLN A 143 8.10 0.43 -5.10
C GLN A 143 6.75 0.00 -4.50
N ILE A 144 6.56 0.35 -3.23
CA ILE A 144 5.26 0.17 -2.56
C ILE A 144 4.33 1.28 -3.07
N CYS A 145 3.43 0.95 -3.99
CA CYS A 145 2.37 1.86 -4.43
C CYS A 145 1.32 1.98 -3.33
N ALA A 146 1.17 3.18 -2.75
CA ALA A 146 0.04 3.46 -1.87
C ALA A 146 -1.27 3.49 -2.68
N PRO A 147 -2.40 3.03 -2.12
CA PRO A 147 -3.69 3.16 -2.77
C PRO A 147 -4.01 4.64 -3.05
N PRO A 148 -4.75 4.95 -4.13
CA PRO A 148 -5.15 6.30 -4.42
C PRO A 148 -5.97 6.87 -3.24
N GLN A 149 -5.78 8.16 -2.99
CA GLN A 149 -6.50 8.85 -1.92
C GLN A 149 -8.01 8.82 -2.22
N PRO A 150 -8.86 8.46 -1.25
CA PRO A 150 -10.30 8.44 -1.46
C PRO A 150 -10.80 9.84 -1.82
N LEU A 151 -11.83 9.88 -2.66
CA LEU A 151 -12.51 11.11 -3.05
C LEU A 151 -13.14 11.80 -1.82
N PRO A 152 -13.32 13.13 -1.86
CA PRO A 152 -14.05 13.86 -0.83
C PRO A 152 -15.47 13.33 -0.64
N LEU A 153 -15.97 13.36 0.60
CA LEU A 153 -17.35 12.96 0.93
C LEU A 153 -18.42 13.81 0.22
N THR A 154 -18.06 15.01 -0.26
CA THR A 154 -18.95 15.87 -1.06
C THR A 154 -19.32 15.26 -2.39
N ASP A 155 -18.48 14.36 -2.91
CA ASP A 155 -18.71 13.65 -4.17
C ASP A 155 -19.51 12.36 -3.93
N GLY A 156 -19.86 12.06 -2.67
CA GLY A 156 -20.66 10.92 -2.28
C GLY A 156 -22.15 11.16 -2.54
N THR A 157 -22.82 10.15 -3.07
CA THR A 157 -24.28 10.12 -3.14
C THR A 157 -24.87 9.72 -1.79
N ASP A 158 -25.95 10.37 -1.36
CA ASP A 158 -26.70 9.92 -0.19
C ASP A 158 -27.17 8.47 -0.37
N ARG A 159 -27.11 7.68 0.72
CA ARG A 159 -27.42 6.25 0.68
C ARG A 159 -28.83 5.97 0.16
N ASP A 160 -29.79 6.81 0.51
CA ASP A 160 -31.19 6.58 0.16
C ASP A 160 -31.49 7.03 -1.27
N VAL A 161 -30.79 8.07 -1.75
CA VAL A 161 -30.77 8.45 -3.19
C VAL A 161 -30.14 7.34 -4.03
N TRP A 162 -28.97 6.84 -3.63
CA TRP A 162 -28.28 5.75 -4.34
C TRP A 162 -29.13 4.48 -4.41
N ARG A 163 -29.79 4.10 -3.30
CA ARG A 163 -30.70 2.93 -3.29
C ARG A 163 -31.88 3.10 -4.23
N HIS A 164 -32.45 4.31 -4.28
CA HIS A 164 -33.54 4.64 -5.19
C HIS A 164 -33.09 4.55 -6.65
N GLU A 165 -31.93 5.14 -6.99
CA GLU A 165 -31.34 5.07 -8.33
C GLU A 165 -31.07 3.62 -8.76
N GLN A 166 -30.56 2.78 -7.84
CA GLN A 166 -30.32 1.37 -8.10
C GLN A 166 -31.61 0.60 -8.43
N GLN A 167 -32.69 0.82 -7.66
CA GLN A 167 -33.99 0.18 -7.92
C GLN A 167 -34.60 0.65 -9.24
N VAL A 168 -34.47 1.94 -9.57
CA VAL A 168 -34.94 2.48 -10.86
C VAL A 168 -34.14 1.91 -12.03
N ALA A 169 -32.83 1.75 -11.87
CA ALA A 169 -31.96 1.14 -12.88
C ALA A 169 -32.35 -0.32 -13.12
N GLU A 170 -32.55 -1.11 -12.06
CA GLU A 170 -32.96 -2.52 -12.14
C GLU A 170 -34.28 -2.69 -12.90
N LEU A 171 -35.32 -1.92 -12.54
CA LEU A 171 -36.60 -1.95 -13.25
C LEU A 171 -36.47 -1.51 -14.72
N SER A 172 -35.60 -0.54 -15.00
CA SER A 172 -35.37 -0.08 -16.37
C SER A 172 -34.64 -1.13 -17.20
N THR A 173 -33.69 -1.85 -16.61
CA THR A 173 -33.02 -2.97 -17.28
C THR A 173 -33.98 -4.13 -17.54
N ALA A 174 -34.84 -4.47 -16.57
CA ALA A 174 -35.85 -5.51 -16.75
C ALA A 174 -36.86 -5.15 -17.85
N GLU A 175 -37.26 -3.88 -17.97
CA GLU A 175 -38.14 -3.41 -19.05
C GLU A 175 -37.47 -3.58 -20.42
N VAL A 176 -36.21 -3.18 -20.55
CA VAL A 176 -35.43 -3.33 -21.80
C VAL A 176 -35.25 -4.80 -22.15
N GLU A 177 -34.94 -5.65 -21.17
CA GLU A 177 -34.80 -7.10 -21.37
C GLU A 177 -36.11 -7.73 -21.86
N LYS A 178 -37.26 -7.36 -21.27
CA LYS A 178 -38.58 -7.83 -21.73
C LYS A 178 -38.85 -7.43 -23.17
N HIS A 179 -38.56 -6.19 -23.55
CA HIS A 179 -38.68 -5.75 -24.94
C HIS A 179 -37.74 -6.52 -25.89
N ALA A 180 -36.50 -6.79 -25.47
CA ALA A 180 -35.56 -7.57 -26.27
C ALA A 180 -36.04 -9.02 -26.45
N ASN A 181 -36.59 -9.65 -25.41
CA ASN A 181 -37.12 -11.01 -25.47
C ASN A 181 -38.30 -11.13 -26.43
N VAL A 182 -39.21 -10.15 -26.46
CA VAL A 182 -40.30 -10.10 -27.45
C VAL A 182 -39.77 -10.03 -28.88
N LEU A 183 -38.76 -9.18 -29.12
CA LEU A 183 -38.15 -9.06 -30.45
C LEU A 183 -37.45 -10.36 -30.87
N MET A 184 -36.72 -10.99 -29.96
CA MET A 184 -36.05 -12.27 -30.21
C MET A 184 -37.06 -13.37 -30.54
N LEU A 185 -38.13 -13.52 -29.74
CA LEU A 185 -39.15 -14.53 -30.00
C LEU A 185 -39.84 -14.30 -31.35
N LYS A 186 -40.13 -13.05 -31.69
CA LYS A 186 -40.73 -12.72 -32.98
C LYS A 186 -39.86 -13.15 -34.15
N GLU A 187 -38.54 -13.03 -34.01
CA GLU A 187 -37.60 -13.47 -35.03
C GLU A 187 -37.45 -15.00 -35.08
N THR A 188 -37.41 -15.68 -33.92
CA THR A 188 -37.36 -17.15 -33.88
C THR A 188 -38.61 -17.77 -34.50
N LEU A 189 -39.80 -17.27 -34.15
CA LEU A 189 -41.07 -17.75 -34.71
C LEU A 189 -41.16 -17.51 -36.22
N ARG A 190 -40.60 -16.41 -36.73
CA ARG A 190 -40.50 -16.17 -38.19
C ARG A 190 -39.60 -17.18 -38.88
N MET A 191 -38.46 -17.51 -38.28
CA MET A 191 -37.54 -18.50 -38.83
C MET A 191 -38.15 -19.90 -38.82
N GLU A 192 -38.78 -20.29 -37.71
CA GLU A 192 -39.50 -21.56 -37.58
C GLU A 192 -40.66 -21.65 -38.56
N GLN A 193 -41.44 -20.58 -38.71
CA GLN A 193 -42.48 -20.49 -39.73
C GLN A 193 -41.94 -20.70 -41.14
N ALA A 194 -40.85 -20.01 -41.50
CA ALA A 194 -40.22 -20.17 -42.81
C ALA A 194 -39.74 -21.61 -43.05
N GLN A 195 -39.15 -22.26 -42.04
CA GLN A 195 -38.73 -23.65 -42.12
C GLN A 195 -39.91 -24.63 -42.25
N MET A 196 -40.97 -24.44 -41.46
CA MET A 196 -42.18 -25.28 -41.53
C MET A 196 -42.86 -25.14 -42.89
N LEU A 197 -42.93 -23.93 -43.44
CA LEU A 197 -43.47 -23.70 -44.78
C LEU A 197 -42.59 -24.33 -45.86
N GLN A 198 -41.25 -24.21 -45.79
CA GLN A 198 -40.34 -24.86 -46.74
C GLN A 198 -40.48 -26.38 -46.75
N LYS A 199 -40.65 -27.00 -45.57
CA LYS A 199 -40.93 -28.43 -45.43
C LYS A 199 -42.29 -28.81 -46.02
N ALA A 200 -43.34 -28.02 -45.74
CA ALA A 200 -44.68 -28.25 -46.27
C ALA A 200 -44.74 -28.12 -47.81
N PHE A 201 -43.97 -27.19 -48.38
CA PHE A 201 -43.87 -27.00 -49.84
C PHE A 201 -42.84 -27.92 -50.53
N GLY A 202 -42.12 -28.78 -49.79
CA GLY A 202 -41.21 -29.78 -50.35
C GLY A 202 -39.96 -29.20 -51.04
N VAL A 203 -39.47 -28.04 -50.61
CA VAL A 203 -38.34 -27.34 -51.28
C VAL A 203 -36.95 -27.94 -50.94
N GLU A 204 -36.87 -28.95 -50.07
CA GLU A 204 -35.62 -29.69 -49.76
C GLU A 204 -35.34 -30.86 -50.74
N GLU A 205 -35.47 -30.65 -52.05
CA GLU A 205 -34.95 -31.62 -53.04
C GLU A 205 -33.52 -31.26 -53.45
N ALA A 206 -32.61 -32.22 -53.28
CA ALA A 206 -31.20 -32.15 -53.64
C ALA A 206 -30.99 -31.78 -55.13
N PRO A 207 -29.86 -31.13 -55.50
CA PRO A 207 -29.60 -30.71 -56.88
C PRO A 207 -29.29 -31.93 -57.76
N GLY A 208 -30.32 -32.54 -58.35
CA GLY A 208 -30.10 -33.68 -59.22
C GLY A 208 -31.33 -34.47 -59.65
N GLN A 209 -32.49 -33.86 -59.92
CA GLN A 209 -33.57 -34.51 -60.66
C GLN A 209 -34.56 -33.48 -61.25
N LEU A 210 -34.24 -32.96 -62.43
CA LEU A 210 -35.22 -32.29 -63.30
C LEU A 210 -36.15 -33.36 -63.88
N GLN A 211 -37.33 -33.52 -63.27
CA GLN A 211 -38.47 -34.16 -63.93
C GLN A 211 -39.59 -33.12 -64.12
N PRO A 212 -40.35 -33.18 -65.23
CA PRO A 212 -41.37 -32.18 -65.54
C PRO A 212 -42.50 -32.26 -64.50
N HIS A 213 -42.88 -31.10 -63.97
CA HIS A 213 -43.91 -30.94 -62.93
C HIS A 213 -45.16 -31.80 -63.21
N PRO A 214 -45.55 -32.73 -62.31
CA PRO A 214 -46.87 -33.31 -62.38
C PRO A 214 -47.89 -32.20 -62.09
N THR A 215 -48.92 -32.11 -62.93
CA THR A 215 -50.05 -31.21 -62.72
C THR A 215 -50.62 -31.44 -61.32
N LEU A 216 -50.49 -30.42 -60.45
CA LEU A 216 -50.98 -30.48 -59.07
C LEU A 216 -52.48 -30.76 -59.08
N ARG A 217 -52.90 -31.91 -58.54
CA ARG A 217 -54.32 -32.25 -58.36
C ARG A 217 -54.95 -31.27 -57.38
N LYS A 218 -56.21 -30.89 -57.63
CA LYS A 218 -56.96 -29.92 -56.82
C LYS A 218 -56.94 -30.27 -55.33
N GLU A 219 -57.10 -31.56 -55.01
CA GLU A 219 -57.13 -32.06 -53.63
C GLU A 219 -55.75 -31.96 -52.93
N ALA A 220 -54.65 -32.03 -53.69
CA ALA A 220 -53.30 -31.86 -53.14
C ALA A 220 -53.02 -30.37 -52.85
N LEU A 221 -53.50 -29.48 -53.72
CA LEU A 221 -53.42 -28.04 -53.51
C LEU A 221 -54.24 -27.59 -52.30
N GLU A 222 -55.46 -28.11 -52.15
CA GLU A 222 -56.33 -27.81 -50.99
C GLU A 222 -55.67 -28.23 -49.67
N ARG A 223 -54.97 -29.37 -49.63
CA ARG A 223 -54.21 -29.81 -48.45
C ARG A 223 -53.02 -28.90 -48.15
N LEU A 224 -52.22 -28.55 -49.15
CA LEU A 224 -51.08 -27.64 -48.99
C LEU A 224 -51.50 -26.26 -48.47
N VAL A 225 -52.58 -25.71 -49.04
CA VAL A 225 -53.15 -24.43 -48.59
C VAL A 225 -53.66 -24.54 -47.15
N SER A 226 -54.37 -25.63 -46.83
CA SER A 226 -54.84 -25.87 -45.46
C SER A 226 -53.68 -25.96 -44.48
N GLU A 227 -52.61 -26.67 -44.82
CA GLU A 227 -51.43 -26.84 -43.97
C GLU A 227 -50.66 -25.52 -43.77
N ALA A 228 -50.47 -24.74 -44.84
CA ALA A 228 -49.87 -23.40 -44.75
C ALA A 228 -50.69 -22.46 -43.85
N ILE A 229 -52.02 -22.51 -43.95
CA ILE A 229 -52.92 -21.73 -43.07
C ILE A 229 -52.79 -22.20 -41.62
N HIS A 230 -52.74 -23.51 -41.36
CA HIS A 230 -52.57 -24.03 -40.01
C HIS A 230 -51.24 -23.58 -39.39
N ILE A 231 -50.13 -23.65 -40.14
CA ILE A 231 -48.81 -23.15 -39.71
C ILE A 231 -48.89 -21.65 -39.39
N GLN A 232 -49.52 -20.86 -40.26
CA GLN A 232 -49.67 -19.41 -40.04
C GLN A 232 -50.48 -19.08 -38.78
N ILE A 233 -51.60 -19.79 -38.57
CA ILE A 233 -52.48 -19.59 -37.41
C ILE A 233 -51.75 -20.01 -36.12
N ALA A 234 -51.05 -21.15 -36.12
CA ALA A 234 -50.33 -21.62 -34.94
C ALA A 234 -49.23 -20.63 -34.51
N CYS A 235 -48.39 -20.17 -35.45
CA CYS A 235 -47.36 -19.17 -35.15
C CYS A 235 -47.96 -17.84 -34.67
N LEU A 236 -49.08 -17.39 -35.26
CA LEU A 236 -49.74 -16.16 -34.85
C LEU A 236 -50.34 -16.29 -33.45
N GLN A 237 -50.93 -17.44 -33.13
CA GLN A 237 -51.50 -17.71 -31.81
C GLN A 237 -50.42 -17.65 -30.72
N GLU A 238 -49.27 -18.29 -30.97
CA GLU A 238 -48.14 -18.29 -30.03
C GLU A 238 -47.55 -16.89 -29.85
N LEU A 239 -47.34 -16.15 -30.95
CA LEU A 239 -46.87 -14.77 -30.90
C LEU A 239 -47.82 -13.88 -30.09
N LEU A 240 -49.12 -13.95 -30.36
CA LEU A 240 -50.12 -13.12 -29.69
C LEU A 240 -50.18 -13.43 -28.19
N GLN A 241 -50.14 -14.70 -27.82
CA GLN A 241 -50.16 -15.11 -26.42
C GLN A 241 -48.94 -14.56 -25.66
N TYR A 242 -47.76 -14.63 -26.27
CA TYR A 242 -46.55 -14.06 -25.67
C TYR A 242 -46.56 -12.54 -25.63
N GLU A 243 -46.98 -11.86 -26.70
CA GLU A 243 -47.06 -10.39 -26.74
C GLU A 243 -48.03 -9.86 -25.68
N ILE A 244 -49.16 -10.53 -25.45
CA ILE A 244 -50.10 -10.18 -24.37
C ILE A 244 -49.43 -10.33 -23.00
N GLN A 245 -48.78 -11.47 -22.74
CA GLN A 245 -48.10 -11.70 -21.46
C GLN A 245 -46.99 -10.67 -21.22
N ALA A 246 -46.15 -10.42 -22.23
CA ALA A 246 -45.07 -9.44 -22.15
C ALA A 246 -45.61 -8.02 -21.96
N ALA A 247 -46.74 -7.67 -22.59
CA ALA A 247 -47.37 -6.36 -22.39
C ALA A 247 -47.82 -6.16 -20.94
N PHE A 248 -48.42 -7.17 -20.31
CA PHE A 248 -48.76 -7.11 -18.89
C PHE A 248 -47.51 -6.98 -18.01
N ASP A 249 -46.49 -7.80 -18.23
CA ASP A 249 -45.23 -7.73 -17.49
C ASP A 249 -44.58 -6.34 -17.59
N ILE A 250 -44.54 -5.75 -18.80
CA ILE A 250 -43.99 -4.40 -19.04
C ILE A 250 -44.82 -3.33 -18.33
N LEU A 251 -46.15 -3.44 -18.37
CA LEU A 251 -47.04 -2.51 -17.67
C LEU A 251 -46.84 -2.58 -16.16
N ASP A 252 -46.67 -3.77 -15.60
CA ASP A 252 -46.37 -3.97 -14.18
C ASP A 252 -45.03 -3.35 -13.79
N LEU A 253 -43.98 -3.55 -14.60
CA LEU A 253 -42.67 -2.90 -14.40
C LEU A 253 -42.78 -1.37 -14.44
N ARG A 254 -43.56 -0.82 -15.39
CA ARG A 254 -43.81 0.63 -15.48
C ARG A 254 -44.59 1.15 -14.29
N LEU A 255 -45.58 0.40 -13.80
CA LEU A 255 -46.36 0.75 -12.62
C LEU A 255 -45.49 0.76 -11.36
N GLN A 256 -44.63 -0.24 -11.19
CA GLN A 256 -43.65 -0.29 -10.09
C GLN A 256 -42.71 0.91 -10.15
N LYS A 257 -42.15 1.21 -11.32
CA LYS A 257 -41.28 2.38 -11.54
C LYS A 257 -42.00 3.70 -11.23
N LYS A 258 -43.27 3.83 -11.62
CA LYS A 258 -44.07 5.02 -11.32
C LYS A 258 -44.34 5.15 -9.82
N THR A 259 -44.64 4.05 -9.15
CA THR A 259 -44.82 4.02 -7.69
C THR A 259 -43.55 4.43 -6.95
N LEU A 260 -42.38 3.93 -7.38
CA LEU A 260 -41.08 4.34 -6.82
C LEU A 260 -40.77 5.82 -7.07
N SER A 261 -41.21 6.39 -8.21
CA SER A 261 -41.03 7.83 -8.47
C SER A 261 -41.84 8.73 -7.54
N LEU A 262 -43.00 8.26 -7.06
CA LEU A 262 -43.82 8.99 -6.10
C LEU A 262 -43.23 8.97 -4.68
N SER A 263 -42.42 7.96 -4.38
CA SER A 263 -41.70 7.78 -3.12
C SER A 263 -40.23 8.27 -3.19
N ALA A 264 -39.91 9.15 -4.14
CA ALA A 264 -38.55 9.65 -4.32
C ALA A 264 -38.07 10.43 -3.06
N PRO A 265 -36.81 10.24 -2.63
CA PRO A 265 -36.23 11.03 -1.55
C PRO A 265 -36.28 12.53 -1.89
N PRO A 266 -36.53 13.42 -0.91
CA PRO A 266 -36.49 14.86 -1.13
C PRO A 266 -35.09 15.28 -1.60
N PRO A 267 -34.97 16.23 -2.54
CA PRO A 267 -33.67 16.69 -3.01
C PRO A 267 -32.88 17.28 -1.82
N PRO A 268 -31.54 17.10 -1.81
CA PRO A 268 -30.71 17.65 -0.75
C PRO A 268 -30.88 19.17 -0.69
N LEU A 269 -31.16 19.68 0.52
CA LEU A 269 -31.26 21.12 0.77
C LEU A 269 -29.90 21.77 0.49
N PRO A 270 -29.85 22.94 -0.18
CA PRO A 270 -28.59 23.63 -0.40
C PRO A 270 -27.99 24.05 0.95
N CYS A 271 -26.80 23.54 1.26
CA CYS A 271 -26.01 23.99 2.40
C CYS A 271 -25.68 25.48 2.25
N ILE A 272 -26.30 26.33 3.06
CA ILE A 272 -25.90 27.73 3.21
C ILE A 272 -24.55 27.71 3.94
N THR A 273 -23.46 27.85 3.19
CA THR A 273 -22.14 28.09 3.76
C THR A 273 -22.11 29.51 4.34
N THR A 274 -22.32 29.63 5.64
CA THR A 274 -21.91 30.82 6.40
C THR A 274 -20.39 30.96 6.25
N GLY A 275 -19.97 32.01 5.55
CA GLY A 275 -18.56 32.30 5.30
C GLY A 275 -17.75 32.50 6.59
N PRO A 276 -16.44 32.23 6.56
CA PRO A 276 -15.60 32.34 7.74
C PRO A 276 -15.44 33.79 8.18
N ALA A 277 -15.83 34.06 9.43
CA ALA A 277 -15.46 35.26 10.15
C ALA A 277 -13.94 35.35 10.25
N ALA A 278 -13.38 36.41 9.68
CA ALA A 278 -11.98 36.78 9.85
C ALA A 278 -11.72 37.10 11.34
N LEU A 279 -10.95 36.23 12.00
CA LEU A 279 -10.31 36.55 13.28
C LEU A 279 -8.85 36.88 12.98
N GLU A 280 -8.58 38.17 12.81
CA GLU A 280 -7.27 38.78 13.04
C GLU A 280 -6.87 38.55 14.51
N ASP A 281 -5.69 37.99 14.74
CA ASP A 281 -4.62 38.71 15.47
C ASP A 281 -3.38 37.81 15.66
N SER A 282 -2.22 38.25 15.17
CA SER A 282 -1.00 38.38 15.98
C SER A 282 0.23 38.85 15.18
N PRO A 283 1.17 39.58 15.81
CA PRO A 283 1.83 40.72 15.19
C PRO A 283 3.27 40.44 14.74
N LYS A 284 3.76 41.21 13.76
CA LYS A 284 5.20 41.29 13.45
C LYS A 284 5.75 42.68 13.71
N ALA A 285 6.73 42.73 14.61
CA ALA A 285 7.50 43.90 14.95
C ALA A 285 8.60 44.21 13.92
N SER A 286 8.64 45.48 13.54
CA SER A 286 9.82 46.34 13.29
C SER A 286 10.91 45.91 12.29
N LYS A 287 11.09 46.76 11.27
CA LYS A 287 12.33 47.57 11.13
C LYS A 287 12.12 48.78 10.20
N ALA A 288 12.59 49.93 10.69
CA ALA A 288 12.79 51.20 10.00
C ALA A 288 13.67 51.01 8.74
N ASN A 289 13.70 51.88 7.72
CA ASN A 289 13.94 53.32 7.82
C ASN A 289 13.82 54.03 6.45
N LYS A 290 13.45 55.31 6.49
CA LYS A 290 13.86 56.46 5.63
C LYS A 290 13.53 56.49 4.13
N GLY A 291 12.75 57.52 3.76
CA GLY A 291 12.75 58.11 2.42
C GLY A 291 11.81 59.31 2.29
N LYS A 292 12.33 60.51 2.55
CA LYS A 292 11.64 61.83 2.56
C LYS A 292 11.38 62.38 1.14
N LYS A 293 10.44 63.34 1.09
CA LYS A 293 10.14 64.39 0.07
C LYS A 293 9.17 63.98 -1.04
N ALA A 294 8.31 64.84 -1.58
CA ALA A 294 7.72 66.13 -1.23
C ALA A 294 6.84 66.55 -2.42
N LYS A 295 5.73 67.28 -2.18
CA LYS A 295 5.03 68.22 -3.10
C LYS A 295 4.39 67.60 -4.36
N ALA A 296 3.30 68.09 -4.95
CA ALA A 296 2.36 69.20 -4.74
C ALA A 296 1.14 68.86 -5.64
N LYS A 297 -0.09 68.97 -5.15
CA LYS A 297 -1.02 70.10 -5.39
C LYS A 297 -1.43 70.29 -6.87
N LYS A 298 -2.64 69.85 -7.21
CA LYS A 298 -3.74 70.72 -7.62
C LYS A 298 -5.07 69.99 -7.49
#